data_AF-A0A954Z8E1-F1
#
_entry.id   AF-A0A954Z8E1-F1
#
_cell.length_a   1.000
_cell.length_b   1.000
_cell.length_c   1.000
_cell.angle_alpha   90.00
_cell.angle_beta   90.00
_cell.angle_gamma   90.00
#
_symmetry.space_group_name_H-M   'P 1'
#
loop_
_entity.id
_entity.type
_entity.pdbx_description
1 polymer ?
#
loop_
_entity_poly.entity_id
_entity_poly.type
_entity_poly.pdbx_seq_one_letter_code
_entity_poly.pdbx_strand_id
1 'polypeptide(L)'
;MARSIQNFVEFIAWPAHFGDRHMGRPGLRFTALFAVVACFGVAWASVARAQAPATGPAKQMTVVAKEFLTSLTSELRAEVQFPFDSKLRTDWQFVPMERQGVALAKMDLEQRRAAYRLLRLALSSQGYLKATTIMSL
;
A
#
# COMPACT_ATOMS: atom_id res chain seq x y z
N MET A 1 27.84 52.16 20.90
CA MET A 1 27.96 50.73 20.54
C MET A 1 28.23 50.63 19.04
N ALA A 2 29.39 51.13 18.63
CA ALA A 2 29.76 51.45 17.26
C ALA A 2 31.08 50.72 16.92
N ARG A 3 31.04 49.39 16.86
CA ARG A 3 32.24 48.56 16.70
C ARG A 3 31.98 47.21 16.01
N SER A 4 31.02 47.16 15.08
CA SER A 4 30.68 45.90 14.37
C SER A 4 30.81 45.97 12.84
N ILE A 5 31.18 47.12 12.27
CA ILE A 5 31.26 47.30 10.81
C ILE A 5 32.71 47.45 10.31
N GLN A 6 33.68 47.65 11.21
CA GLN A 6 35.09 47.84 10.81
C GLN A 6 35.87 46.54 10.52
N ASN A 7 35.34 45.36 10.88
CA ASN A 7 36.04 44.08 10.62
C ASN A 7 35.77 43.51 9.21
N PHE A 8 34.98 44.19 8.37
CA PHE A 8 34.59 43.70 7.06
C PHE A 8 35.55 44.13 5.93
N VAL A 9 36.50 45.02 6.21
CA VAL A 9 37.42 45.58 5.19
C VAL A 9 38.85 45.02 5.27
N GLU A 10 39.26 44.37 6.38
CA GLU A 10 40.62 43.80 6.51
C GLU A 10 40.77 42.35 6.02
N PHE A 11 39.70 41.66 5.64
CA PHE A 11 39.80 40.28 5.13
C PHE A 11 40.06 40.19 3.60
N ILE A 12 40.19 41.32 2.91
CA ILE A 12 40.51 41.38 1.46
C ILE A 12 42.03 41.45 1.21
N ALA A 13 42.87 41.50 2.24
CA ALA A 13 44.33 41.46 2.10
C ALA A 13 44.87 40.03 2.26
N TRP A 14 44.93 39.31 1.14
CA TRP A 14 45.61 38.02 1.00
C TRP A 14 47.13 38.18 1.17
N PRO A 15 47.80 37.48 2.12
CA PRO A 15 49.24 37.38 2.11
C PRO A 15 49.66 36.30 1.10
N ALA A 16 50.28 36.74 0.00
CA ALA A 16 51.12 35.88 -0.80
C ALA A 16 52.23 35.30 0.08
N HIS A 17 52.59 34.03 -0.16
CA HIS A 17 53.58 33.21 0.55
C HIS A 17 53.09 32.42 1.76
N PHE A 18 52.37 31.33 1.48
CA PHE A 18 52.55 30.11 2.26
C PHE A 18 52.88 28.96 1.31
N GLY A 19 54.12 28.50 1.45
CA GLY A 19 54.72 27.47 0.62
C GLY A 19 54.03 26.12 0.74
N ASP A 20 54.24 25.35 -0.33
CA ASP A 20 53.77 24.00 -0.55
C ASP A 20 54.03 23.08 0.65
N ARG A 21 52.94 22.51 1.18
CA ARG A 21 53.02 21.26 1.95
C ARG A 21 52.20 20.20 1.23
N HIS A 22 52.93 19.25 0.67
CA HIS A 22 52.44 18.08 -0.05
C HIS A 22 51.42 17.28 0.79
N MET A 23 50.13 17.50 0.54
CA MET A 23 49.07 16.54 0.90
C MET A 23 48.82 15.65 -0.31
N GLY A 24 49.34 14.42 -0.24
CA GLY A 24 49.09 13.37 -1.23
C GLY A 24 47.59 13.12 -1.38
N ARG A 25 47.08 13.33 -2.59
CA ARG A 25 45.67 13.07 -2.94
C ARG A 25 45.43 11.56 -2.85
N PRO A 26 44.55 11.04 -1.96
CA PRO A 26 44.20 9.63 -1.98
C PRO A 26 43.51 9.33 -3.33
N GLY A 27 44.00 8.29 -4.01
CA GLY A 27 43.68 8.01 -5.41
C GLY A 27 42.18 7.86 -5.69
N LEU A 28 41.75 8.43 -6.80
CA LEU A 28 40.38 8.46 -7.36
C LEU A 28 39.68 7.07 -7.46
N ARG A 29 40.45 5.98 -7.28
CA ARG A 29 39.96 4.59 -7.31
C ARG A 29 39.26 4.17 -6.02
N PHE A 30 39.63 4.74 -4.87
CA PHE A 30 39.01 4.41 -3.57
C PHE A 30 37.70 5.16 -3.34
N THR A 31 37.58 6.39 -3.83
CA THR A 31 36.34 7.19 -3.73
C THR A 31 35.22 6.62 -4.61
N ALA A 32 35.56 6.08 -5.79
CA ALA A 32 34.59 5.46 -6.69
C ALA A 32 34.01 4.14 -6.15
N LEU A 33 34.82 3.32 -5.45
CA LEU A 33 34.36 2.04 -4.90
C LEU A 33 33.36 2.22 -3.73
N PHE A 34 33.59 3.23 -2.89
CA PHE A 34 32.66 3.60 -1.81
C PHE A 34 31.33 4.16 -2.34
N ALA A 35 31.37 4.92 -3.46
CA ALA A 35 30.16 5.48 -4.08
C ALA A 35 29.24 4.40 -4.68
N VAL A 36 29.80 3.35 -5.30
CA VAL A 36 29.00 2.26 -5.90
C VAL A 36 28.32 1.41 -4.83
N VAL A 37 29.00 1.08 -3.72
CA VAL A 37 28.40 0.35 -2.59
C VAL A 37 27.29 1.17 -1.92
N ALA A 38 27.47 2.48 -1.80
CA ALA A 38 26.44 3.39 -1.29
C ALA A 38 25.19 3.42 -2.19
N CYS A 39 25.35 3.46 -3.53
CA CYS A 39 24.21 3.41 -4.46
C CYS A 39 23.45 2.07 -4.41
N PHE A 40 24.14 0.94 -4.23
CA PHE A 40 23.48 -0.36 -4.05
C PHE A 40 22.75 -0.47 -2.70
N GLY A 41 23.30 0.08 -1.61
CA GLY A 41 22.65 0.10 -0.31
C GLY A 41 21.36 0.94 -0.29
N VAL A 42 21.35 2.08 -0.97
CA VAL A 42 20.16 2.94 -1.11
C VAL A 42 19.09 2.29 -2.01
N ALA A 43 19.50 1.60 -3.08
CA ALA A 43 18.59 0.85 -3.94
C ALA A 43 17.92 -0.34 -3.19
N TRP A 44 18.68 -1.10 -2.38
CA TRP A 44 18.13 -2.19 -1.56
C TRP A 44 17.17 -1.68 -0.46
N ALA A 45 17.50 -0.57 0.19
CA ALA A 45 16.62 0.04 1.20
C ALA A 45 15.26 0.49 0.62
N SER A 46 15.23 0.85 -0.67
CA SER A 46 14.01 1.25 -1.39
C SER A 46 13.07 0.06 -1.65
N VAL A 47 13.63 -1.11 -1.99
CA VAL A 47 12.88 -2.36 -2.22
C VAL A 47 12.31 -2.93 -0.92
N ALA A 48 13.04 -2.81 0.20
CA ALA A 48 12.56 -3.28 1.51
C ALA A 48 11.35 -2.49 2.02
N ARG A 49 11.25 -1.19 1.70
CA ARG A 49 10.13 -0.33 2.12
C ARG A 49 8.81 -0.65 1.39
N ALA A 50 8.90 -1.26 0.21
CA ALA A 50 7.74 -1.75 -0.53
C ALA A 50 7.14 -3.05 0.06
N GLN A 51 7.83 -3.72 0.98
CA GLN A 51 7.41 -4.96 1.62
C GLN A 51 6.94 -4.78 3.07
N ALA A 52 6.54 -3.58 3.47
CA ALA A 52 5.86 -3.42 4.74
C ALA A 52 4.60 -4.32 4.76
N PRO A 53 4.41 -5.18 5.78
CA PRO A 53 3.21 -6.01 5.86
C PRO A 53 2.01 -5.08 5.84
N ALA A 54 1.17 -5.21 4.82
CA ALA A 54 -0.01 -4.38 4.65
C ALA A 54 -1.02 -4.72 5.77
N THR A 55 -0.84 -4.22 7.00
CA THR A 55 -1.74 -4.48 8.13
C THR A 55 -3.03 -3.65 8.05
N GLY A 56 -3.32 -3.08 6.88
CA GLY A 56 -4.48 -2.23 6.65
C GLY A 56 -5.78 -3.00 6.38
N PRO A 57 -6.92 -2.29 6.37
CA PRO A 57 -8.25 -2.85 6.11
C PRO A 57 -8.33 -3.73 4.85
N ALA A 58 -7.57 -3.38 3.80
CA ALA A 58 -7.51 -4.15 2.56
C ALA A 58 -7.01 -5.60 2.75
N LYS A 59 -6.04 -5.84 3.64
CA LYS A 59 -5.54 -7.19 3.92
C LYS A 59 -6.56 -8.01 4.71
N GLN A 60 -7.23 -7.38 5.68
CA GLN A 60 -8.33 -8.03 6.40
C GLN A 60 -9.46 -8.41 5.44
N MET A 61 -9.83 -7.51 4.52
CA MET A 61 -10.83 -7.77 3.49
C MET A 61 -10.43 -8.94 2.59
N THR A 62 -9.17 -8.97 2.16
CA THR A 62 -8.64 -10.06 1.33
C THR A 62 -8.70 -11.40 2.04
N VAL A 63 -8.39 -11.44 3.34
CA VAL A 63 -8.46 -12.68 4.14
C VAL A 63 -9.90 -13.18 4.23
N VAL A 64 -10.84 -12.34 4.65
CA VAL A 64 -12.25 -12.76 4.82
C VAL A 64 -12.91 -13.08 3.48
N ALA A 65 -12.58 -12.37 2.41
CA ALA A 65 -13.06 -12.71 1.07
C ALA A 65 -12.56 -14.08 0.61
N LYS A 66 -11.28 -14.41 0.87
CA LYS A 66 -10.73 -15.74 0.57
C LYS A 66 -11.40 -16.82 1.41
N GLU A 67 -11.63 -16.59 2.70
CA GLU A 67 -12.36 -17.52 3.57
C GLU A 67 -13.76 -17.83 3.02
N PHE A 68 -14.49 -16.81 2.57
CA PHE A 68 -15.78 -16.99 1.90
C PHE A 68 -15.66 -17.80 0.61
N LEU A 69 -14.70 -17.49 -0.27
CA LEU A 69 -14.50 -18.28 -1.48
C LEU A 69 -14.13 -19.74 -1.18
N THR A 70 -13.38 -19.99 -0.11
CA THR A 70 -12.99 -21.35 0.29
C THR A 70 -14.14 -22.17 0.87
N SER A 71 -15.17 -21.54 1.47
CA SER A 71 -16.34 -22.26 1.99
C SER A 71 -17.31 -22.71 0.90
N LEU A 72 -17.25 -22.10 -0.29
CA LEU A 72 -18.08 -22.47 -1.44
C LEU A 72 -17.61 -23.76 -2.12
N THR A 73 -18.58 -24.51 -2.66
CA THR A 73 -18.30 -25.62 -3.59
C THR A 73 -17.69 -25.11 -4.88
N SER A 74 -17.17 -26.01 -5.72
CA SER A 74 -16.50 -25.63 -6.96
C SER A 74 -17.45 -24.93 -7.94
N GLU A 75 -18.71 -25.39 -7.95
CA GLU A 75 -19.80 -24.89 -8.80
C GLU A 75 -20.21 -23.49 -8.36
N LEU A 76 -20.51 -23.32 -7.07
CA LEU A 76 -20.89 -22.01 -6.51
C LEU A 76 -19.74 -20.99 -6.63
N ARG A 77 -18.50 -21.43 -6.45
CA ARG A 77 -17.32 -20.58 -6.60
C ARG A 77 -17.15 -20.07 -8.04
N ALA A 78 -17.52 -20.86 -9.04
CA ALA A 78 -17.50 -20.43 -10.45
C ALA A 78 -18.59 -19.39 -10.73
N GLU A 79 -19.76 -19.50 -10.11
CA GLU A 79 -20.85 -18.54 -10.26
C GLU A 79 -20.61 -17.19 -9.55
N VAL A 80 -19.81 -17.17 -8.47
CA VAL A 80 -19.54 -15.93 -7.70
C VAL A 80 -18.39 -15.09 -8.29
N GLN A 81 -17.48 -15.69 -9.04
CA GLN A 81 -16.28 -15.02 -9.54
C GLN A 81 -16.48 -14.49 -10.95
N PHE A 82 -16.16 -13.21 -11.14
CA PHE A 82 -16.20 -12.54 -12.43
C PHE A 82 -14.86 -11.87 -12.74
N PRO A 83 -14.48 -11.76 -14.03
CA PRO A 83 -13.37 -10.91 -14.44
C PRO A 83 -13.57 -9.47 -13.94
N PHE A 84 -12.48 -8.79 -13.60
CA PHE A 84 -12.53 -7.44 -13.04
C PHE A 84 -13.14 -6.41 -14.00
N ASP A 85 -12.97 -6.63 -15.31
CA ASP A 85 -13.50 -5.85 -16.42
C ASP A 85 -14.89 -6.31 -16.90
N SER A 86 -15.53 -7.23 -16.17
CA SER A 86 -16.91 -7.65 -16.44
C SER A 86 -17.86 -6.46 -16.44
N LYS A 87 -18.79 -6.44 -17.42
CA LYS A 87 -19.85 -5.43 -17.53
C LYS A 87 -20.73 -5.34 -16.27
N LEU A 88 -20.81 -6.43 -15.50
CA LEU A 88 -21.58 -6.50 -14.25
C LEU A 88 -21.09 -5.51 -13.19
N ARG A 89 -19.80 -5.14 -13.23
CA ARG A 89 -19.23 -4.17 -12.29
C ARG A 89 -19.98 -2.84 -12.30
N THR A 90 -20.51 -2.47 -13.46
CA THR A 90 -21.23 -1.21 -13.70
C THR A 90 -22.71 -1.41 -13.98
N ASP A 91 -23.23 -2.63 -13.84
CA ASP A 91 -24.62 -2.97 -14.09
C ASP A 91 -25.50 -2.70 -12.85
N TRP A 92 -25.80 -1.43 -12.61
CA TRP A 92 -26.51 -0.95 -11.41
C TRP A 92 -28.00 -0.75 -11.67
N GLN A 93 -28.66 -1.77 -12.22
CA GLN A 93 -30.09 -1.74 -12.51
C GLN A 93 -30.92 -2.02 -11.25
N PHE A 94 -31.97 -1.23 -11.02
CA PHE A 94 -32.90 -1.37 -9.88
C PHE A 94 -34.28 -1.94 -10.26
N VAL A 95 -34.40 -2.53 -11.45
CA VAL A 95 -35.63 -3.22 -11.89
C VAL A 95 -35.58 -4.72 -11.50
N PRO A 96 -36.74 -5.38 -11.34
CA PRO A 96 -36.79 -6.82 -11.14
C PRO A 96 -36.20 -7.58 -12.34
N MET A 97 -35.14 -8.34 -12.10
CA MET A 97 -34.44 -9.16 -13.09
C MET A 97 -33.69 -10.28 -12.37
N GLU A 98 -33.34 -11.33 -13.11
CA GLU A 98 -32.40 -12.35 -12.64
C GLU A 98 -31.05 -11.71 -12.29
N ARG A 99 -30.54 -11.96 -11.07
CA ARG A 99 -29.27 -11.42 -10.60
C ARG A 99 -28.17 -12.46 -10.75
N GLN A 100 -27.08 -12.07 -11.40
CA GLN A 100 -25.92 -12.93 -11.56
C GLN A 100 -25.17 -13.11 -10.25
N GLY A 101 -24.61 -14.30 -10.05
CA GLY A 101 -24.00 -14.73 -8.79
C GLY A 101 -24.86 -15.74 -8.04
N VAL A 102 -24.42 -16.08 -6.82
CA VAL A 102 -25.10 -17.08 -5.99
C VAL A 102 -26.03 -16.40 -4.99
N ALA A 103 -27.31 -16.76 -5.03
CA ALA A 103 -28.28 -16.33 -4.04
C ALA A 103 -27.97 -16.92 -2.65
N LEU A 104 -28.12 -16.12 -1.58
CA LEU A 104 -27.89 -16.57 -0.20
C LEU A 104 -28.74 -17.79 0.20
N ALA A 105 -29.92 -17.95 -0.42
CA ALA A 105 -30.81 -19.09 -0.21
C ALA A 105 -30.24 -20.43 -0.71
N LYS A 106 -29.35 -20.40 -1.71
CA LYS A 106 -28.67 -21.60 -2.24
C LYS A 106 -27.46 -22.02 -1.39
N MET A 107 -27.02 -21.15 -0.47
CA MET A 107 -25.89 -21.43 0.43
C MET A 107 -26.34 -22.23 1.65
N ASP A 108 -25.48 -23.15 2.08
CA ASP A 108 -25.62 -23.81 3.39
C ASP A 108 -25.31 -22.84 4.55
N LEU A 109 -25.41 -23.35 5.79
CA LEU A 109 -25.20 -22.53 6.99
C LEU A 109 -23.78 -21.99 7.11
N GLU A 110 -22.76 -22.79 6.79
CA GLU A 110 -21.34 -22.40 6.92
C GLU A 110 -20.95 -21.37 5.85
N GLN A 111 -21.40 -21.59 4.62
CA GLN A 111 -21.24 -20.66 3.51
C GLN A 111 -21.92 -19.32 3.80
N ARG A 112 -23.15 -19.35 4.32
CA ARG A 112 -23.89 -18.14 4.67
C ARG A 112 -23.25 -17.39 5.84
N ARG A 113 -22.71 -18.10 6.84
CA ARG A 113 -21.91 -17.48 7.93
C ARG A 113 -20.68 -16.77 7.39
N ALA A 114 -19.95 -17.38 6.46
CA ALA A 114 -18.79 -16.76 5.83
C ALA A 114 -19.18 -15.51 5.01
N ALA A 115 -20.31 -15.54 4.28
CA ALA A 115 -20.86 -14.39 3.58
C ALA A 115 -21.21 -13.24 4.54
N TYR A 116 -21.89 -13.52 5.66
CA TYR A 116 -22.20 -12.51 6.67
C TYR A 116 -20.95 -11.94 7.34
N ARG A 117 -19.91 -12.74 7.57
CA ARG A 117 -18.62 -12.26 8.09
C ARG A 117 -17.98 -11.26 7.13
N LEU A 118 -18.04 -11.52 5.82
CA LEU A 118 -17.56 -10.58 4.79
C LEU A 118 -18.37 -9.28 4.81
N LEU A 119 -19.70 -9.36 4.84
CA LEU A 119 -20.57 -8.18 4.94
C LEU A 119 -20.29 -7.35 6.20
N ARG A 120 -20.08 -8.02 7.34
CA ARG A 120 -19.77 -7.36 8.61
C ARG A 120 -18.45 -6.59 8.57
N LEU A 121 -17.46 -7.08 7.83
CA LEU A 121 -16.18 -6.40 7.65
C LEU A 121 -16.28 -5.25 6.64
N ALA A 122 -17.10 -5.39 5.60
CA ALA A 122 -17.25 -4.40 4.53
C ALA A 122 -18.12 -3.20 4.92
N LEU A 123 -19.04 -3.37 5.86
CA LEU A 123 -20.00 -2.34 6.26
C LEU A 123 -19.68 -1.78 7.64
N SER A 124 -20.12 -0.53 7.89
CA SER A 124 -20.17 0.00 9.25
C SER A 124 -21.15 -0.80 10.11
N SER A 125 -21.07 -0.64 11.44
CA SER A 125 -21.99 -1.32 12.36
C SER A 125 -23.46 -1.04 12.05
N GLN A 126 -23.81 0.22 11.79
CA GLN A 126 -25.14 0.62 11.35
C GLN A 126 -25.49 0.10 9.95
N GLY A 127 -24.54 0.11 9.01
CA GLY A 127 -24.77 -0.41 7.66
C GLY A 127 -25.08 -1.90 7.66
N TYR A 128 -24.34 -2.68 8.45
CA TYR A 128 -24.58 -4.11 8.63
C TYR A 128 -25.97 -4.37 9.23
N LEU A 129 -26.34 -3.67 10.31
CA LEU A 129 -27.65 -3.82 10.94
C LEU A 129 -28.80 -3.55 9.96
N LYS A 130 -28.73 -2.43 9.21
CA LYS A 130 -29.74 -2.10 8.20
C LYS A 130 -29.87 -3.19 7.14
N ALA A 131 -28.75 -3.66 6.60
CA ALA A 131 -28.74 -4.71 5.58
C ALA A 131 -29.37 -6.01 6.10
N THR A 132 -28.99 -6.47 7.29
CA THR A 132 -29.52 -7.71 7.87
C THR A 132 -30.99 -7.61 8.26
N THR A 133 -31.46 -6.45 8.73
CA THR A 133 -32.88 -6.24 9.02
C THR A 133 -33.71 -6.38 7.75
N ILE A 134 -33.29 -5.76 6.64
CA ILE A 134 -34.00 -5.87 5.34
C ILE A 134 -34.03 -7.32 4.85
N MET A 135 -32.94 -8.06 5.00
CA MET A 135 -32.87 -9.48 4.61
C MET A 135 -33.78 -10.40 5.45
N SER A 136 -34.25 -9.95 6.61
CA SER A 136 -35.12 -10.72 7.51
C SER A 136 -36.61 -10.43 7.39
N LEU A 137 -37.00 -9.49 6.53
CA LEU A 137 -38.40 -9.17 6.22
C LEU A 137 -39.00 -10.21 5.26
#